data_AF-A0AAE1DIH1-F1
#
_entry.id   AF-A0AAE1DIH1-F1
#
_cell.length_a   1.000
_cell.length_b   1.000
_cell.length_c   1.000
_cell.angle_alpha   90.00
_cell.angle_beta   90.00
_cell.angle_gamma   90.00
#
_symmetry.space_group_name_H-M   'P 1'
#
loop_
_entity.id
_entity.type
_entity.pdbx_description
1 polymer ?
#
loop_
_entity_poly.entity_id
_entity_poly.type
_entity_poly.pdbx_seq_one_letter_code
_entity_poly.pdbx_strand_id
1 'polypeptide(L)'
;MAVELYTLMKSSRISNAYTNWTIAMVLAGLLFLISLVGHTEASCQTNIEATSPRHKRSTSDCAECCEDVCLTVDCIKEAAQISRSLDKTADPCDNFVNYACGIYFKTNRIRKDRVVVNPFQTMKYDNNKLMKDAILTEIKPTDRPFQRWPKMYFKSCMNTAQIEKIGLQPYLDTTFAKEWPTLLGSAWQNSTNFDIADLNAKYSAVMSNPLILMGSYRNLKNNSNYDIFVGGTGPLGISAGHLTTPRNGTILMAHEKLLRDMAIELGAEPSVAAKDAATYVDMAVALVKIIHRTRKFEETVNEFTMETLPENMTFMDIPRAIRSTFGTMNIRIPRNQKVVIWDYKLSYFNSLEKVLRSYTERDIRNLFGFIYARQRVLVTQKMLDILFELNKVLYDQRLRNSRFDECYRETLYYFQIILSNEFIRHLYSVHERQETKQKVGKN
;
A
#
# COMPACT_ATOMS: atom_id res chain seq x y z
N MET A 1 -13.99 -14.34 45.48
CA MET A 1 -14.78 -14.19 44.23
C MET A 1 -14.81 -15.39 43.27
N ALA A 2 -14.02 -16.46 43.45
CA ALA A 2 -14.19 -17.71 42.68
C ALA A 2 -14.70 -18.90 43.51
N VAL A 3 -14.89 -18.72 44.82
CA VAL A 3 -15.36 -19.77 45.76
C VAL A 3 -16.82 -19.56 46.18
N GLU A 4 -17.41 -18.38 45.93
CA GLU A 4 -18.84 -18.10 46.22
C GLU A 4 -19.80 -18.42 45.06
N LEU A 5 -19.28 -18.66 43.84
CA LEU A 5 -20.10 -19.06 42.69
C LEU A 5 -20.37 -20.58 42.65
N TYR A 6 -19.56 -21.39 43.32
CA TYR A 6 -19.70 -22.85 43.33
C TYR A 6 -20.75 -23.33 44.34
N THR A 7 -20.96 -22.58 45.44
CA THR A 7 -21.92 -22.92 46.49
C THR A 7 -23.36 -22.55 46.14
N LEU A 8 -23.60 -21.66 45.18
CA LEU A 8 -24.95 -21.30 44.71
C LEU A 8 -25.57 -22.31 43.72
N MET A 9 -24.77 -23.18 43.10
CA MET A 9 -25.27 -24.15 42.10
C MET A 9 -25.78 -25.47 42.70
N LYS A 10 -25.56 -25.74 43.99
CA LYS A 10 -25.97 -27.02 44.62
C LYS A 10 -27.38 -26.98 45.25
N SER A 11 -28.13 -25.90 45.04
CA SER A 11 -29.44 -25.68 45.66
C SER A 11 -30.48 -25.24 44.62
N SER A 12 -30.91 -26.14 43.73
CA SER A 12 -32.31 -26.17 43.29
C SER A 12 -32.67 -27.53 42.70
N ARG A 13 -33.68 -28.17 43.31
CA ARG A 13 -34.39 -29.32 42.75
C ARG A 13 -35.29 -28.84 41.61
N ILE A 14 -34.74 -28.49 40.46
CA ILE A 14 -35.53 -28.20 39.24
C ILE A 14 -34.71 -28.61 38.01
N SER A 15 -34.55 -29.91 37.72
CA SER A 15 -33.81 -30.32 36.49
C SER A 15 -34.42 -31.47 35.68
N ASN A 16 -35.60 -31.98 36.02
CA ASN A 16 -36.22 -33.06 35.21
C ASN A 16 -37.45 -32.62 34.41
N ALA A 17 -38.12 -31.52 34.76
CA ALA A 17 -39.27 -31.01 34.00
C ALA A 17 -38.86 -30.17 32.78
N TYR A 18 -37.82 -29.34 32.92
CA TYR A 18 -37.33 -28.47 31.84
C TYR A 18 -36.65 -29.23 30.70
N THR A 19 -35.91 -30.30 31.03
CA THR A 19 -35.17 -31.11 30.06
C THR A 19 -36.10 -31.93 29.16
N ASN A 20 -37.22 -32.41 29.70
CA ASN A 20 -38.23 -33.12 28.92
C ASN A 20 -39.04 -32.17 28.02
N TRP A 21 -39.28 -30.93 28.47
CA TRP A 21 -39.95 -29.89 27.67
C TRP A 21 -39.09 -29.39 26.50
N THR A 22 -37.79 -29.23 26.70
CA THR A 22 -36.87 -28.82 25.62
C THR A 22 -36.70 -29.92 24.57
N ILE A 23 -36.61 -31.19 24.99
CA ILE A 23 -36.55 -32.33 24.05
C ILE A 23 -37.86 -32.45 23.24
N ALA A 24 -39.02 -32.26 23.87
CA ALA A 24 -40.32 -32.28 23.18
C ALA A 24 -40.45 -31.13 22.16
N MET A 25 -39.99 -29.92 22.50
CA MET A 25 -39.98 -28.77 21.59
C MET A 25 -39.03 -28.97 20.40
N VAL A 26 -37.88 -29.60 20.61
CA VAL A 26 -36.90 -29.90 19.55
C VAL A 26 -37.43 -30.98 18.61
N LEU A 27 -38.07 -32.03 19.14
CA LEU A 27 -38.69 -33.09 18.32
C LEU A 27 -39.91 -32.57 17.53
N ALA A 28 -40.73 -31.71 18.12
CA ALA A 28 -41.84 -31.05 17.42
C ALA A 28 -41.33 -30.11 16.31
N GLY A 29 -40.24 -29.37 16.57
CA GLY A 29 -39.59 -28.52 15.56
C GLY A 29 -38.99 -29.31 14.38
N LEU A 30 -38.37 -30.47 14.66
CA LEU A 30 -37.84 -31.37 13.62
C LEU A 30 -38.96 -32.00 12.78
N LEU A 31 -40.07 -32.42 13.39
CA LEU A 31 -41.23 -32.94 12.66
C LEU A 31 -41.91 -31.85 11.80
N PHE A 32 -41.97 -30.61 12.28
CA PHE A 32 -42.48 -29.47 11.51
C PHE A 32 -41.57 -29.14 10.31
N LEU A 33 -40.25 -29.20 10.47
CA LEU A 33 -39.29 -29.01 9.37
C LEU A 33 -39.38 -30.13 8.32
N ILE A 34 -39.60 -31.39 8.73
CA ILE A 34 -39.82 -32.51 7.80
C ILE A 34 -41.12 -32.31 7.01
N SER A 35 -42.17 -31.78 7.63
CA SER A 35 -43.44 -31.47 6.93
C SER A 35 -43.33 -30.29 5.95
N LEU A 36 -42.45 -29.32 6.23
CA LEU A 36 -42.16 -28.20 5.32
C LEU A 36 -41.35 -28.63 4.09
N VAL A 37 -40.43 -29.59 4.24
CA VAL A 37 -39.68 -30.17 3.12
C VAL A 37 -40.58 -31.07 2.25
N GLY A 38 -41.55 -31.76 2.86
CA GLY A 38 -42.56 -32.56 2.14
C GLY A 38 -43.61 -31.76 1.36
N HIS A 39 -43.64 -30.42 1.48
CA HIS A 39 -44.55 -29.55 0.71
C HIS A 39 -43.86 -28.74 -0.39
N THR A 40 -42.54 -28.84 -0.56
CA THR A 40 -41.82 -28.19 -1.67
C THR A 40 -41.64 -29.05 -2.91
N GLU A 41 -42.03 -30.33 -2.88
CA GLU A 41 -41.99 -31.22 -4.07
C GLU A 41 -43.26 -31.16 -4.94
N ALA A 42 -44.27 -30.37 -4.57
CA ALA A 42 -45.53 -30.28 -5.31
C ALA A 42 -45.81 -28.86 -5.83
N SER A 43 -44.88 -28.26 -6.59
CA SER A 43 -45.16 -27.13 -7.51
C SER A 43 -43.93 -26.80 -8.36
N CYS A 44 -43.63 -27.64 -9.34
CA CYS A 44 -42.79 -27.24 -10.48
C CYS A 44 -43.57 -27.50 -11.78
N GLN A 45 -44.64 -26.74 -11.98
CA GLN A 45 -45.23 -26.49 -13.28
C GLN A 45 -45.31 -24.97 -13.45
N THR A 46 -44.18 -24.35 -13.79
CA THR A 46 -44.18 -22.98 -14.31
C THR A 46 -44.35 -23.04 -15.83
N ASN A 47 -45.54 -22.65 -16.29
CA ASN A 47 -45.76 -22.15 -17.64
C ASN A 47 -44.80 -20.97 -17.89
N ILE A 48 -43.82 -21.16 -18.76
CA ILE A 48 -43.07 -20.06 -19.38
C ILE A 48 -43.71 -19.83 -20.74
N GLU A 49 -44.59 -18.84 -20.84
CA GLU A 49 -44.98 -18.27 -22.13
C GLU A 49 -43.79 -17.46 -22.67
N ALA A 50 -43.04 -18.08 -23.59
CA ALA A 50 -42.05 -17.39 -24.40
C ALA A 50 -42.73 -16.91 -25.70
N THR A 51 -43.06 -15.62 -25.78
CA THR A 51 -43.43 -14.95 -27.03
C THR A 51 -42.17 -14.48 -27.78
N SER A 52 -41.69 -15.26 -28.77
CA SER A 52 -41.02 -14.78 -29.99
C SER A 52 -40.71 -15.96 -30.97
N PRO A 53 -40.63 -15.77 -32.31
CA PRO A 53 -41.11 -16.77 -33.25
C PRO A 53 -40.07 -17.77 -33.79
N ARG A 54 -40.54 -19.01 -33.94
CA ARG A 54 -40.21 -20.05 -34.94
C ARG A 54 -38.74 -20.24 -35.29
N HIS A 55 -38.14 -21.24 -34.63
CA HIS A 55 -37.42 -22.29 -35.34
C HIS A 55 -37.96 -23.65 -34.86
N LYS A 56 -38.57 -24.41 -35.77
CA LYS A 56 -39.00 -25.79 -35.52
C LYS A 56 -37.76 -26.65 -35.33
N ARG A 57 -37.47 -27.05 -34.10
CA ARG A 57 -36.64 -28.22 -33.81
C ARG A 57 -37.50 -29.30 -33.16
N SER A 58 -37.27 -30.52 -33.61
CA SER A 58 -37.84 -31.79 -33.12
C SER A 58 -37.88 -31.84 -31.60
N THR A 59 -39.00 -32.27 -31.03
CA THR A 59 -39.23 -32.45 -29.59
C THR A 59 -38.68 -33.78 -29.05
N SER A 60 -37.56 -34.29 -29.58
CA SER A 60 -36.93 -35.54 -29.10
C SER A 60 -35.65 -35.36 -28.28
N ASP A 61 -35.04 -34.17 -28.23
CA ASP A 61 -33.66 -34.02 -27.71
C ASP A 61 -33.57 -33.31 -26.35
N CYS A 62 -34.63 -33.34 -25.54
CA CYS A 62 -34.61 -32.69 -24.22
C CYS A 62 -34.01 -33.57 -23.10
N ALA A 63 -33.78 -34.86 -23.35
CA ALA A 63 -33.17 -35.76 -22.36
C ALA A 63 -31.62 -35.76 -22.42
N GLU A 64 -31.04 -35.35 -23.55
CA GLU A 64 -29.58 -35.41 -23.77
C GLU A 64 -28.86 -34.11 -23.37
N CYS A 65 -29.60 -33.03 -23.08
CA CYS A 65 -29.00 -31.74 -22.67
C CYS A 65 -28.64 -31.64 -21.18
N CYS A 66 -29.04 -32.61 -20.34
CA CYS A 66 -28.86 -32.55 -18.89
C CYS A 66 -27.71 -33.41 -18.35
N GLU A 67 -27.16 -34.34 -19.14
CA GLU A 67 -26.03 -35.18 -18.69
C GLU A 67 -24.71 -34.39 -18.64
N ASP A 68 -24.54 -33.35 -19.46
CA ASP A 68 -23.31 -32.55 -19.54
C ASP A 68 -23.30 -31.30 -18.64
N VAL A 69 -24.34 -31.10 -17.82
CA VAL A 69 -24.41 -29.93 -16.93
C VAL A 69 -23.69 -30.23 -15.62
N CYS A 70 -22.64 -29.48 -15.32
CA CYS A 70 -21.95 -29.59 -14.05
C CYS A 70 -22.84 -29.10 -12.90
N LEU A 71 -23.29 -30.02 -12.05
CA LEU A 71 -24.12 -29.75 -10.87
C LEU A 71 -23.35 -29.83 -9.54
N THR A 72 -22.01 -29.80 -9.59
CA THR A 72 -21.22 -29.70 -8.37
C THR A 72 -21.49 -28.37 -7.67
N VAL A 73 -21.33 -28.36 -6.35
CA VAL A 73 -21.52 -27.14 -5.53
C VAL A 73 -20.70 -25.97 -6.07
N ASP A 74 -19.48 -26.23 -6.54
CA ASP A 74 -18.59 -25.20 -7.07
C ASP A 74 -19.10 -24.67 -8.43
N CYS A 75 -19.53 -25.54 -9.33
CA CYS A 75 -20.12 -25.12 -10.61
C CYS A 75 -21.38 -24.26 -10.41
N ILE A 76 -22.25 -24.63 -9.47
CA ILE A 76 -23.46 -23.86 -9.16
C ILE A 76 -23.10 -22.48 -8.60
N LYS A 77 -22.14 -22.41 -7.67
CA LYS A 77 -21.67 -21.14 -7.09
C LYS A 77 -21.08 -20.22 -8.15
N GLU A 78 -20.19 -20.73 -9.00
CA GLU A 78 -19.55 -19.94 -10.05
C GLU A 78 -20.55 -19.47 -11.10
N ALA A 79 -21.45 -20.35 -11.56
CA ALA A 79 -22.51 -19.97 -12.48
C ALA A 79 -23.42 -18.88 -11.91
N ALA A 80 -23.76 -18.95 -10.62
CA ALA A 80 -24.53 -17.92 -9.94
C ALA A 80 -23.76 -16.59 -9.85
N GLN A 81 -22.46 -16.62 -9.56
CA GLN A 81 -21.62 -15.42 -9.49
C GLN A 81 -21.49 -14.72 -10.86
N ILE A 82 -21.26 -15.49 -11.93
CA ILE A 82 -21.23 -14.98 -13.30
C ILE A 82 -22.57 -14.35 -13.65
N SER A 83 -23.67 -15.09 -13.43
CA SER A 83 -25.03 -14.64 -13.78
C SER A 83 -25.42 -13.32 -13.09
N ARG A 84 -24.97 -13.09 -11.86
CA ARG A 84 -25.21 -11.82 -11.12
C ARG A 84 -24.50 -10.61 -11.73
N SER A 85 -23.49 -10.81 -12.57
CA SER A 85 -22.72 -9.72 -13.19
C SER A 85 -23.20 -9.39 -14.61
N LEU A 86 -23.78 -10.38 -15.30
CA LEU A 86 -24.19 -10.29 -16.71
C LEU A 86 -25.38 -9.35 -16.92
N ASP A 87 -25.25 -8.38 -17.83
CA ASP A 87 -26.38 -7.62 -18.37
C ASP A 87 -26.80 -8.20 -19.73
N LYS A 88 -27.75 -9.14 -19.70
CA LYS A 88 -28.26 -9.83 -20.91
C LYS A 88 -29.03 -8.91 -21.87
N THR A 89 -29.25 -7.65 -21.52
CA THR A 89 -29.87 -6.65 -22.41
C THR A 89 -28.87 -6.00 -23.36
N ALA A 90 -27.56 -6.11 -23.07
CA ALA A 90 -26.50 -5.66 -23.97
C ALA A 90 -26.09 -6.79 -24.93
N ASP A 91 -25.88 -6.48 -26.21
CA ASP A 91 -25.34 -7.44 -27.16
C ASP A 91 -23.84 -7.68 -26.89
N PRO A 92 -23.38 -8.92 -26.63
CA PRO A 92 -21.97 -9.23 -26.42
C PRO A 92 -21.08 -8.93 -27.64
N CYS A 93 -21.62 -8.97 -28.86
CA CYS A 93 -20.89 -8.67 -30.09
C CYS A 93 -20.64 -7.17 -30.27
N ASP A 94 -21.52 -6.32 -29.72
CA ASP A 94 -21.38 -4.86 -29.77
C ASP A 94 -20.60 -4.31 -28.56
N ASN A 95 -20.91 -4.80 -27.35
CA ASN A 95 -20.27 -4.34 -26.12
C ASN A 95 -20.18 -5.45 -25.06
N PHE A 96 -19.18 -6.31 -25.24
CA PHE A 96 -18.90 -7.41 -24.32
C PHE A 96 -18.69 -6.96 -22.86
N VAL A 97 -18.14 -5.76 -22.63
CA VAL A 97 -17.92 -5.24 -21.27
C VAL A 97 -19.24 -4.99 -20.55
N ASN A 98 -20.21 -4.35 -21.20
CA ASN A 98 -21.53 -4.15 -20.62
C ASN A 98 -22.31 -5.46 -20.52
N TYR A 99 -22.22 -6.35 -21.50
CA TYR A 99 -22.81 -7.68 -21.39
C TYR A 99 -22.24 -8.46 -20.19
N ALA A 100 -20.92 -8.44 -19.98
CA ALA A 100 -20.27 -9.21 -18.92
C ALA A 100 -20.39 -8.58 -17.52
N CYS A 101 -20.37 -7.24 -17.43
CA CYS A 101 -20.21 -6.50 -16.18
C CYS A 101 -21.29 -5.43 -15.92
N GLY A 102 -22.28 -5.27 -16.82
CA GLY A 102 -23.23 -4.17 -16.76
C GLY A 102 -24.05 -4.13 -15.48
N ILE A 103 -24.46 -5.30 -14.95
CA ILE A 103 -25.14 -5.38 -13.64
C ILE A 103 -24.17 -5.10 -12.50
N TYR A 104 -22.92 -5.57 -12.60
CA TYR A 104 -21.88 -5.28 -11.61
C TYR A 104 -21.67 -3.76 -11.43
N PHE A 105 -21.61 -3.00 -12.52
CA PHE A 105 -21.47 -1.54 -12.46
C PHE A 105 -22.67 -0.84 -11.83
N LYS A 106 -23.88 -1.36 -12.08
CA LYS A 106 -25.14 -0.81 -11.52
C LYS A 106 -25.26 -1.06 -10.01
N THR A 107 -24.80 -2.21 -9.54
CA THR A 107 -25.01 -2.68 -8.16
C THR A 107 -23.86 -2.30 -7.21
N ASN A 108 -22.62 -2.27 -7.70
CA ASN A 108 -21.45 -1.95 -6.88
C ASN A 108 -21.12 -0.46 -6.92
N ARG A 109 -21.88 0.33 -6.16
CA ARG A 109 -21.60 1.75 -5.96
C ARG A 109 -20.31 1.96 -5.16
N ILE A 110 -19.52 2.93 -5.60
CA ILE A 110 -18.34 3.38 -4.86
C ILE A 110 -18.81 3.95 -3.52
N ARG A 111 -18.44 3.29 -2.42
CA ARG A 111 -18.71 3.80 -1.07
C ARG A 111 -17.96 5.11 -0.84
N LYS A 112 -18.46 5.97 0.05
CA LYS A 112 -17.88 7.31 0.34
C LYS A 112 -16.42 7.28 0.81
N ASP A 113 -15.93 6.13 1.28
CA ASP A 113 -14.57 5.88 1.74
C ASP A 113 -13.65 5.31 0.65
N ARG A 114 -14.09 5.22 -0.61
CA ARG A 114 -13.36 4.53 -1.69
C ARG A 114 -13.32 5.36 -2.95
N VAL A 115 -12.25 5.18 -3.73
CA VAL A 115 -12.05 5.85 -5.02
C VAL A 115 -12.31 4.90 -6.20
N VAL A 116 -12.18 3.58 -5.98
CA VAL A 116 -12.38 2.53 -7.00
C VAL A 116 -12.99 1.28 -6.37
N VAL A 117 -13.95 0.64 -7.04
CA VAL A 117 -14.49 -0.69 -6.68
C VAL A 117 -14.43 -1.59 -7.91
N ASN A 118 -13.67 -2.68 -7.81
CA ASN A 118 -13.57 -3.71 -8.85
C ASN A 118 -13.29 -5.09 -8.20
N PRO A 119 -13.32 -6.20 -8.96
CA PRO A 119 -13.08 -7.54 -8.41
C PRO A 119 -11.72 -7.68 -7.69
N PHE A 120 -10.66 -7.05 -8.22
CA PHE A 120 -9.34 -7.06 -7.57
C PHE A 120 -9.34 -6.37 -6.20
N GLN A 121 -10.07 -5.27 -6.04
CA GLN A 121 -10.22 -4.61 -4.74
C GLN A 121 -11.04 -5.46 -3.76
N THR A 122 -12.05 -6.18 -4.26
CA THR A 122 -12.86 -7.10 -3.44
C THR A 122 -11.99 -8.25 -2.93
N MET A 123 -11.25 -8.91 -3.82
CA MET A 123 -10.29 -9.96 -3.46
C MET A 123 -9.22 -9.45 -2.48
N LYS A 124 -8.67 -8.25 -2.72
CA LYS A 124 -7.71 -7.63 -1.80
C LYS A 124 -8.32 -7.42 -0.41
N TYR A 125 -9.59 -7.02 -0.34
CA TYR A 125 -10.29 -6.83 0.93
C TYR A 125 -10.49 -8.13 1.68
N ASP A 126 -10.91 -9.19 0.99
CA ASP A 126 -11.10 -10.51 1.60
C ASP A 126 -9.76 -11.07 2.10
N ASN A 127 -8.68 -10.89 1.32
CA ASN A 127 -7.33 -11.25 1.76
C ASN A 127 -6.89 -10.45 2.99
N ASN A 128 -7.20 -9.15 3.01
CA ASN A 128 -6.94 -8.29 4.14
C ASN A 128 -7.73 -8.70 5.38
N LYS A 129 -8.91 -9.30 5.26
CA LYS A 129 -9.68 -9.79 6.42
C LYS A 129 -8.92 -10.92 7.13
N LEU A 130 -8.32 -11.83 6.37
CA LEU A 130 -7.57 -12.95 6.94
C LEU A 130 -6.25 -12.51 7.58
N MET A 131 -5.52 -11.60 6.93
CA MET A 131 -4.31 -11.01 7.52
C MET A 131 -4.63 -10.18 8.78
N LYS A 132 -5.83 -9.60 8.87
CA LYS A 132 -6.30 -8.86 10.05
C LYS A 132 -6.41 -9.77 11.28
N ASP A 133 -6.91 -11.00 11.13
CA ASP A 133 -6.97 -11.94 12.25
C ASP A 133 -5.57 -12.28 12.78
N ALA A 134 -4.59 -12.48 11.89
CA ALA A 134 -3.19 -12.72 12.28
C ALA A 134 -2.58 -11.57 13.10
N ILE A 135 -2.97 -10.32 12.81
CA ILE A 135 -2.50 -9.12 13.52
C ILE A 135 -3.24 -8.89 14.85
N LEU A 136 -4.54 -9.18 14.89
CA LEU A 136 -5.39 -8.86 16.05
C LEU A 136 -5.39 -9.92 17.15
N THR A 137 -4.95 -11.14 16.86
CA THR A 137 -4.79 -12.18 17.88
C THR A 137 -3.81 -11.77 18.97
N GLU A 138 -4.03 -12.28 20.19
CA GLU A 138 -3.13 -12.01 21.31
C GLU A 138 -1.71 -12.49 21.02
N ILE A 139 -0.75 -11.77 21.61
CA ILE A 139 0.67 -12.16 21.54
C ILE A 139 0.85 -13.28 22.55
N LYS A 140 1.17 -14.48 22.06
CA LYS A 140 1.39 -15.64 22.92
C LYS A 140 2.86 -15.69 23.35
N PRO A 141 3.19 -16.24 24.55
CA PRO A 141 4.57 -16.47 24.94
C PRO A 141 5.36 -17.37 23.97
N THR A 142 4.65 -18.23 23.23
CA THR A 142 5.20 -19.13 22.21
C THR A 142 5.33 -18.51 20.82
N ASP A 143 4.86 -17.27 20.61
CA ASP A 143 4.97 -16.59 19.31
C ASP A 143 6.45 -16.32 18.98
N ARG A 144 6.85 -16.68 17.77
CA ARG A 144 8.19 -16.35 17.26
C ARG A 144 8.31 -14.84 16.97
N PRO A 145 9.52 -14.26 16.89
CA PRO A 145 9.70 -12.83 16.64
C PRO A 145 8.91 -12.31 15.42
N PHE A 146 8.90 -13.06 14.31
CA PHE A 146 8.15 -12.67 13.12
C PHE A 146 6.62 -12.66 13.35
N GLN A 147 6.08 -13.48 14.22
CA GLN A 147 4.64 -13.44 14.56
C GLN A 147 4.33 -12.31 15.53
N ARG A 148 5.27 -12.00 16.42
CA ARG A 148 5.12 -11.00 17.48
C ARG A 148 5.29 -9.57 16.99
N TRP A 149 6.26 -9.30 16.11
CA TRP A 149 6.55 -7.95 15.61
C TRP A 149 5.37 -7.22 14.94
N PRO A 150 4.62 -7.82 13.98
CA PRO A 150 3.48 -7.13 13.37
C PRO A 150 2.38 -6.83 14.41
N LYS A 151 2.12 -7.75 15.34
CA LYS A 151 1.16 -7.54 16.45
C LYS A 151 1.60 -6.40 17.36
N MET A 152 2.87 -6.35 17.74
CA MET A 152 3.43 -5.27 18.57
C MET A 152 3.40 -3.93 17.87
N TYR A 153 3.75 -3.88 16.59
CA TYR A 153 3.71 -2.66 15.78
C TYR A 153 2.28 -2.14 15.64
N PHE A 154 1.32 -3.02 15.35
CA PHE A 154 -0.08 -2.62 15.27
C PHE A 154 -0.58 -2.06 16.61
N LYS A 155 -0.29 -2.74 17.72
CA LYS A 155 -0.65 -2.29 19.08
C LYS A 155 -0.01 -0.94 19.43
N SER A 156 1.26 -0.71 19.08
CA SER A 156 1.92 0.57 19.35
C SER A 156 1.30 1.70 18.52
N CYS A 157 1.00 1.47 17.25
CA CYS A 157 0.33 2.44 16.40
C CYS A 157 -1.08 2.80 16.91
N MET A 158 -1.83 1.82 17.42
CA MET A 158 -3.17 2.02 17.96
C MET A 158 -3.19 2.78 19.30
N ASN A 159 -2.09 2.82 20.04
CA ASN A 159 -2.00 3.51 21.33
C ASN A 159 -1.79 5.02 21.15
N THR A 160 -2.84 5.72 20.72
CA THR A 160 -2.81 7.17 20.48
C THR A 160 -2.51 7.95 21.75
N ALA A 161 -3.01 7.54 22.91
CA ALA A 161 -2.73 8.21 24.18
C ALA A 161 -1.23 8.31 24.47
N GLN A 162 -0.48 7.22 24.24
CA GLN A 162 0.98 7.24 24.42
C GLN A 162 1.69 8.05 23.33
N ILE A 163 1.19 8.02 22.09
CA ILE A 163 1.75 8.81 20.98
C ILE A 163 1.59 10.30 21.23
N GLU A 164 0.41 10.75 21.66
CA GLU A 164 0.16 12.16 22.01
C GLU A 164 0.98 12.58 23.22
N LYS A 165 1.18 11.69 24.22
CA LYS A 165 2.03 11.96 25.37
C LYS A 165 3.51 12.16 24.99
N ILE A 166 4.03 11.39 24.05
CA ILE A 166 5.41 11.50 23.57
C ILE A 166 5.56 12.70 22.61
N GLY A 167 4.54 12.94 21.79
CA GLY A 167 4.55 14.00 20.78
C GLY A 167 5.64 13.81 19.72
N LEU A 168 6.22 14.92 19.28
CA LEU A 168 7.21 14.96 18.20
C LEU A 168 8.66 14.92 18.69
N GLN A 169 8.87 14.81 20.00
CA GLN A 169 10.20 14.82 20.61
C GLN A 169 11.17 13.77 20.03
N PRO A 170 10.74 12.52 19.75
CA PRO A 170 11.64 11.51 19.16
C PRO A 170 12.25 11.94 17.82
N TYR A 171 11.54 12.76 17.03
CA TYR A 171 12.06 13.32 15.81
C TYR A 171 12.97 14.54 16.09
N LEU A 172 12.54 15.45 16.96
CA LEU A 172 13.27 16.65 17.33
C LEU A 172 14.63 16.36 17.98
N ASP A 173 14.77 15.21 18.65
CA ASP A 173 16.02 14.78 19.26
C ASP A 173 17.06 14.28 18.25
N THR A 174 16.65 13.97 17.01
CA THR A 174 17.55 13.47 15.97
C THR A 174 18.53 14.52 15.47
N THR A 175 19.68 14.08 14.96
CA THR A 175 20.63 14.96 14.26
C THR A 175 20.02 15.57 12.99
N PHE A 176 19.04 14.90 12.37
CA PHE A 176 18.34 15.42 11.19
C PHE A 176 17.54 16.68 11.51
N ALA A 177 16.77 16.67 12.61
CA ALA A 177 16.02 17.86 13.04
C ALA A 177 16.96 18.98 13.48
N LYS A 178 18.02 18.64 14.23
CA LYS A 178 19.01 19.60 14.75
C LYS A 178 19.91 20.24 13.69
N GLU A 179 19.93 19.70 12.47
CA GLU A 179 20.68 20.25 11.34
C GLU A 179 19.77 20.78 10.23
N TRP A 180 18.44 20.80 10.44
CA TRP A 180 17.48 21.23 9.42
C TRP A 180 17.35 22.77 9.43
N PRO A 181 17.75 23.49 8.36
CA PRO A 181 17.77 24.96 8.39
C PRO A 181 16.42 25.62 8.68
N THR A 182 15.30 25.02 8.26
CA THR A 182 13.95 25.52 8.57
C THR A 182 13.67 25.54 10.07
N LEU A 183 14.08 24.51 10.83
CA LEU A 183 13.88 24.46 12.28
C LEU A 183 14.86 25.36 13.04
N LEU A 184 16.07 25.54 12.50
CA LEU A 184 17.10 26.39 13.10
C LEU A 184 16.86 27.89 12.86
N GLY A 185 16.10 28.25 11.82
CA GLY A 185 15.77 29.64 11.51
C GLY A 185 17.02 30.51 11.36
N SER A 186 17.10 31.59 12.15
CA SER A 186 18.23 32.53 12.18
C SER A 186 19.49 31.95 12.81
N ALA A 187 19.40 30.85 13.56
CA ALA A 187 20.56 30.15 14.11
C ALA A 187 21.29 29.29 13.05
N TRP A 188 20.69 29.08 11.87
CA TRP A 188 21.35 28.39 10.77
C TRP A 188 22.55 29.18 10.25
N GLN A 189 23.67 28.48 10.04
CA GLN A 189 24.86 29.01 9.39
C GLN A 189 25.25 28.08 8.25
N ASN A 190 25.72 28.64 7.13
CA ASN A 190 26.20 27.84 6.02
C ASN A 190 27.45 27.05 6.43
N SER A 191 27.59 25.84 5.91
CA SER A 191 28.78 25.03 6.17
C SER A 191 29.94 25.59 5.36
N THR A 192 31.15 25.57 5.92
CA THR A 192 32.37 25.95 5.20
C THR A 192 32.77 24.92 4.14
N ASN A 193 32.29 23.68 4.28
CA ASN A 193 32.66 22.52 3.47
C ASN A 193 31.43 21.68 3.05
N PHE A 194 30.33 22.33 2.64
CA PHE A 194 29.14 21.61 2.20
C PHE A 194 29.44 20.68 1.01
N ASP A 195 29.19 19.39 1.20
CA ASP A 195 29.25 18.37 0.16
C ASP A 195 27.90 17.67 0.02
N ILE A 196 27.30 17.78 -1.17
CA ILE A 196 26.03 17.12 -1.51
C ILE A 196 26.16 15.59 -1.46
N ALA A 197 27.34 15.02 -1.73
CA ALA A 197 27.59 13.58 -1.66
C ALA A 197 27.39 13.05 -0.23
N ASP A 198 27.94 13.76 0.76
CA ASP A 198 27.82 13.39 2.18
C ASP A 198 26.41 13.59 2.70
N LEU A 199 25.73 14.67 2.27
CA LEU A 199 24.32 14.87 2.57
C LEU A 199 23.46 13.72 2.01
N ASN A 200 23.67 13.33 0.75
CA ASN A 200 22.92 12.24 0.13
C ASN A 200 23.17 10.92 0.87
N ALA A 201 24.44 10.59 1.15
CA ALA A 201 24.80 9.38 1.89
C ALA A 201 24.16 9.31 3.29
N LYS A 202 24.17 10.43 4.03
CA LYS A 202 23.55 10.53 5.37
C LYS A 202 22.06 10.17 5.35
N TYR A 203 21.31 10.65 4.36
CA TYR A 203 19.89 10.37 4.25
C TYR A 203 19.60 8.97 3.65
N SER A 204 20.41 8.51 2.70
CA SER A 204 20.31 7.15 2.14
C SER A 204 20.48 6.08 3.22
N ALA A 205 21.36 6.31 4.19
CA ALA A 205 21.58 5.41 5.34
C ALA A 205 20.33 5.20 6.21
N VAL A 206 19.37 6.14 6.18
CA VAL A 206 18.09 6.04 6.89
C VAL A 206 16.91 5.82 5.93
N MET A 207 17.20 5.27 4.74
CA MET A 207 16.23 4.94 3.68
C MET A 207 15.44 6.15 3.15
N SER A 208 16.02 7.35 3.20
CA SER A 208 15.44 8.55 2.60
C SER A 208 16.31 9.01 1.44
N ASN A 209 15.77 9.09 0.22
CA ASN A 209 16.54 9.41 -0.98
C ASN A 209 15.92 10.59 -1.77
N PRO A 210 16.06 11.84 -1.30
CA PRO A 210 15.49 13.02 -1.95
C PRO A 210 16.05 13.31 -3.35
N LEU A 211 17.37 13.18 -3.56
CA LEU A 211 18.02 13.57 -4.81
C LEU A 211 18.54 12.41 -5.66
N ILE A 212 19.33 11.49 -5.08
CA ILE A 212 19.91 10.36 -5.80
C ILE A 212 19.65 9.09 -5.00
N LEU A 213 18.89 8.17 -5.60
CA LEU A 213 18.68 6.84 -5.03
C LEU A 213 19.89 5.96 -5.33
N MET A 214 20.50 5.41 -4.29
CA MET A 214 21.61 4.45 -4.42
C MET A 214 21.29 3.17 -3.66
N GLY A 215 21.68 2.02 -4.19
CA GLY A 215 21.49 0.75 -3.52
C GLY A 215 22.12 -0.41 -4.26
N SER A 216 21.78 -1.63 -3.85
CA SER A 216 22.15 -2.84 -4.57
C SER A 216 20.94 -3.44 -5.27
N TYR A 217 21.17 -4.03 -6.44
CA TYR A 217 20.15 -4.74 -7.19
C TYR A 217 20.73 -5.99 -7.85
N ARG A 218 19.90 -7.01 -8.13
CA ARG A 218 20.36 -8.21 -8.83
C ARG A 218 20.86 -7.84 -10.21
N ASN A 219 22.04 -8.32 -10.58
CA ASN A 219 22.58 -8.07 -11.91
C ASN A 219 21.59 -8.59 -12.97
N LEU A 220 21.25 -7.73 -13.92
CA LEU A 220 20.19 -7.96 -14.91
C LEU A 220 20.53 -9.08 -15.90
N LYS A 221 21.82 -9.34 -16.12
CA LYS A 221 22.35 -10.38 -17.01
C LYS A 221 22.67 -11.67 -16.26
N ASN A 222 23.05 -11.57 -14.98
CA ASN A 222 23.39 -12.69 -14.11
C ASN A 222 22.76 -12.50 -12.72
N ASN A 223 21.59 -13.09 -12.51
CA ASN A 223 20.81 -12.95 -11.28
C ASN A 223 21.43 -13.61 -10.03
N SER A 224 22.59 -14.27 -10.15
CA SER A 224 23.37 -14.79 -9.02
C SER A 224 24.25 -13.73 -8.34
N ASN A 225 24.45 -12.59 -8.99
CA ASN A 225 25.25 -11.47 -8.47
C ASN A 225 24.41 -10.23 -8.20
N TYR A 226 24.94 -9.31 -7.40
CA TYR A 226 24.37 -7.98 -7.17
C TYR A 226 25.32 -6.90 -7.71
N ASP A 227 24.77 -5.90 -8.36
CA ASP A 227 25.48 -4.67 -8.72
C ASP A 227 25.01 -3.51 -7.84
N ILE A 228 25.81 -2.44 -7.80
CA ILE A 228 25.36 -1.16 -7.25
C ILE A 228 24.56 -0.45 -8.33
N PHE A 229 23.41 0.11 -7.99
CA PHE A 229 22.67 0.98 -8.89
C PHE A 229 22.64 2.42 -8.38
N VAL A 230 22.66 3.36 -9.33
CA VAL A 230 22.45 4.80 -9.11
C VAL A 230 21.26 5.23 -9.96
N GLY A 231 20.19 5.62 -9.28
CA GLY A 231 19.00 6.20 -9.90
C GLY A 231 18.98 7.72 -9.76
N GLY A 232 18.01 8.36 -10.42
CA GLY A 232 17.73 9.79 -10.29
C GLY A 232 16.90 10.13 -9.05
N THR A 233 16.19 11.25 -9.15
CA THR A 233 15.43 11.84 -8.04
C THR A 233 14.34 10.92 -7.53
N GLY A 234 14.36 10.70 -6.22
CA GLY A 234 13.35 9.92 -5.50
C GLY A 234 12.04 10.69 -5.33
N PRO A 235 11.12 10.20 -4.49
CA PRO A 235 9.83 10.84 -4.29
C PRO A 235 9.96 12.26 -3.71
N LEU A 236 9.50 13.27 -4.46
CA LEU A 236 9.49 14.68 -4.08
C LEU A 236 8.27 15.07 -3.21
N GLY A 237 7.73 14.12 -2.46
CA GLY A 237 6.56 14.29 -1.60
C GLY A 237 5.20 14.08 -2.28
N ILE A 238 4.96 14.58 -3.49
CA ILE A 238 3.73 14.30 -4.25
C ILE A 238 4.05 13.70 -5.61
N SER A 239 3.04 13.19 -6.32
CA SER A 239 3.23 12.55 -7.62
C SER A 239 3.79 13.54 -8.64
N ALA A 240 4.55 13.04 -9.62
CA ALA A 240 5.08 13.87 -10.70
C ALA A 240 3.96 14.61 -11.45
N GLY A 241 2.82 13.96 -11.67
CA GLY A 241 1.65 14.59 -12.32
C GLY A 241 1.10 15.78 -11.53
N HIS A 242 1.11 15.73 -10.20
CA HIS A 242 0.73 16.86 -9.36
C HIS A 242 1.78 17.99 -9.40
N LEU A 243 3.07 17.66 -9.43
CA LEU A 243 4.16 18.64 -9.55
C LEU A 243 4.21 19.37 -10.90
N THR A 244 3.59 18.80 -11.95
CA THR A 244 3.48 19.45 -13.26
C THR A 244 2.25 20.37 -13.41
N THR A 245 1.45 20.54 -12.35
CA THR A 245 0.31 21.47 -12.36
C THR A 245 0.78 22.93 -12.22
N PRO A 246 -0.08 23.93 -12.52
CA PRO A 246 0.29 25.33 -12.36
C PRO A 246 0.76 25.66 -10.94
N ARG A 247 1.88 26.39 -10.80
CA ARG A 247 2.50 26.73 -9.50
C ARG A 247 1.55 27.40 -8.50
N ASN A 248 0.70 28.29 -9.00
CA ASN A 248 -0.32 29.02 -8.22
C ASN A 248 -1.69 28.31 -8.26
N GLY A 249 -1.75 27.06 -8.71
CA GLY A 249 -2.94 26.24 -8.70
C GLY A 249 -3.17 25.59 -7.33
N THR A 250 -4.41 25.13 -7.10
CA THR A 250 -4.87 24.59 -5.81
C THR A 250 -3.98 23.47 -5.26
N ILE A 251 -3.48 22.58 -6.13
CA ILE A 251 -2.66 21.43 -5.75
C ILE A 251 -1.32 21.85 -5.14
N LEU A 252 -0.58 22.73 -5.82
CA LEU A 252 0.74 23.15 -5.34
C LEU A 252 0.65 24.12 -4.16
N MET A 253 -0.38 24.97 -4.10
CA MET A 253 -0.67 25.76 -2.90
C MET A 253 -1.01 24.89 -1.68
N ALA A 254 -1.78 23.82 -1.87
CA ALA A 254 -2.08 22.88 -0.78
C ALA A 254 -0.84 22.09 -0.34
N HIS A 255 0.05 21.74 -1.27
CA HIS A 255 1.32 21.09 -0.94
C HIS A 255 2.26 22.02 -0.16
N GLU A 256 2.39 23.28 -0.58
CA GLU A 256 3.15 24.30 0.14
C GLU A 256 2.58 24.50 1.56
N LYS A 257 1.26 24.56 1.70
CA LYS A 257 0.58 24.67 2.99
C LYS A 257 0.91 23.48 3.90
N LEU A 258 0.88 22.25 3.41
CA LEU A 258 1.29 21.07 4.19
C LEU A 258 2.71 21.24 4.74
N LEU A 259 3.66 21.62 3.88
CA LEU A 259 5.08 21.75 4.28
C LEU A 259 5.27 22.83 5.33
N ARG A 260 4.67 24.01 5.12
CA ARG A 260 4.72 25.12 6.08
C ARG A 260 4.11 24.72 7.42
N ASP A 261 2.88 24.21 7.41
CA ASP A 261 2.15 23.89 8.65
C ASP A 261 2.85 22.76 9.42
N MET A 262 3.43 21.78 8.71
CA MET A 262 4.26 20.72 9.31
C MET A 262 5.53 21.28 9.97
N ALA A 263 6.24 22.21 9.32
CA ALA A 263 7.42 22.84 9.89
C ALA A 263 7.08 23.70 11.13
N ILE A 264 5.97 24.44 11.09
CA ILE A 264 5.48 25.21 12.25
C ILE A 264 5.16 24.29 13.43
N GLU A 265 4.49 23.17 13.17
CA GLU A 265 4.19 22.17 14.22
C GLU A 265 5.45 21.54 14.82
N LEU A 266 6.56 21.52 14.08
CA LEU A 266 7.88 21.10 14.56
C LEU A 266 8.67 22.22 15.27
N GLY A 267 8.09 23.41 15.41
CA GLY A 267 8.69 24.54 16.12
C GLY A 267 9.42 25.55 15.23
N ALA A 268 9.30 25.48 13.90
CA ALA A 268 9.84 26.51 13.02
C ALA A 268 9.10 27.84 13.17
N GLU A 269 9.83 28.94 13.01
CA GLU A 269 9.21 30.27 12.95
C GLU A 269 8.30 30.38 11.71
N PRO A 270 7.05 30.89 11.84
CA PRO A 270 6.07 30.89 10.74
C PRO A 270 6.54 31.54 9.43
N SER A 271 7.24 32.67 9.48
CA SER A 271 7.73 33.35 8.28
C SER A 271 8.85 32.57 7.58
N VAL A 272 9.76 31.96 8.36
CA VAL A 272 10.80 31.06 7.86
C VAL A 272 10.17 29.81 7.23
N ALA A 273 9.23 29.17 7.91
CA ALA A 273 8.52 28.00 7.42
C ALA A 273 7.79 28.29 6.09
N ALA A 274 7.14 29.44 5.98
CA ALA A 274 6.44 29.85 4.76
C ALA A 274 7.42 30.04 3.58
N LYS A 275 8.53 30.76 3.81
CA LYS A 275 9.55 31.01 2.79
C LYS A 275 10.20 29.71 2.32
N ASP A 276 10.68 28.90 3.26
CA ASP A 276 11.38 27.66 2.95
C ASP A 276 10.46 26.63 2.27
N ALA A 277 9.17 26.57 2.65
CA ALA A 277 8.18 25.71 1.99
C ALA A 277 7.92 26.16 0.54
N ALA A 278 7.81 27.47 0.28
CA ALA A 278 7.64 27.98 -1.08
C ALA A 278 8.84 27.62 -1.97
N THR A 279 10.07 27.83 -1.46
CA THR A 279 11.30 27.46 -2.18
C THR A 279 11.39 25.95 -2.43
N TYR A 280 11.00 25.12 -1.45
CA TYR A 280 10.90 23.67 -1.64
C TYR A 280 10.01 23.33 -2.84
N VAL A 281 8.82 23.93 -2.92
CA VAL A 281 7.86 23.61 -4.00
C VAL A 281 8.43 24.05 -5.35
N ASP A 282 9.05 25.22 -5.43
CA ASP A 282 9.71 25.69 -6.65
C ASP A 282 10.82 24.74 -7.10
N MET A 283 11.65 24.28 -6.16
CA MET A 283 12.70 23.31 -6.41
C MET A 283 12.14 21.97 -6.86
N ALA A 284 11.10 21.46 -6.21
CA ALA A 284 10.44 20.20 -6.60
C ALA A 284 9.85 20.28 -8.01
N VAL A 285 9.27 21.43 -8.40
CA VAL A 285 8.78 21.69 -9.76
C VAL A 285 9.94 21.75 -10.76
N ALA A 286 11.07 22.37 -10.42
CA ALA A 286 12.24 22.40 -11.30
C ALA A 286 12.84 20.99 -11.49
N LEU A 287 12.92 20.20 -10.42
CA LEU A 287 13.42 18.83 -10.44
C LEU A 287 12.48 17.89 -11.23
N VAL A 288 11.16 17.99 -11.10
CA VAL A 288 10.26 17.10 -11.85
C VAL A 288 10.35 17.33 -13.36
N LYS A 289 10.60 18.57 -13.80
CA LYS A 289 10.67 18.93 -15.22
C LYS A 289 11.83 18.28 -15.96
N ILE A 290 12.91 17.93 -15.26
CA ILE A 290 14.07 17.25 -15.85
C ILE A 290 13.95 15.73 -15.83
N ILE A 291 12.92 15.17 -15.18
CA ILE A 291 12.67 13.72 -15.12
C ILE A 291 12.02 13.30 -16.45
N HIS A 292 12.83 12.82 -17.38
CA HIS A 292 12.37 12.22 -18.64
C HIS A 292 12.47 10.69 -18.56
N ARG A 293 11.37 10.01 -18.21
CA ARG A 293 11.32 8.55 -18.24
C ARG A 293 11.17 8.08 -19.69
N THR A 294 12.17 7.39 -20.23
CA THR A 294 11.98 6.67 -21.50
C THR A 294 11.23 5.37 -21.22
N ARG A 295 10.43 4.89 -22.18
CA ARG A 295 9.71 3.60 -22.06
C ARG A 295 10.57 2.39 -22.45
N LYS A 296 11.79 2.61 -22.94
CA LYS A 296 12.68 1.56 -23.44
C LYS A 296 13.80 1.31 -22.44
N PHE A 297 13.70 0.17 -21.76
CA PHE A 297 14.63 -0.27 -20.72
C PHE A 297 16.08 -0.35 -21.23
N GLU A 298 16.28 -0.88 -22.44
CA GLU A 298 17.60 -1.05 -23.08
C GLU A 298 18.35 0.27 -23.32
N GLU A 299 17.62 1.39 -23.46
CA GLU A 299 18.22 2.72 -23.66
C GLU A 299 18.58 3.42 -22.32
N THR A 300 18.36 2.76 -21.17
CA THR A 300 18.50 3.38 -19.83
C THR A 300 19.42 2.64 -18.87
N VAL A 301 20.05 1.55 -19.29
CA VAL A 301 21.03 0.80 -18.49
C VAL A 301 22.42 1.17 -18.97
N ASN A 302 23.11 2.02 -18.20
CA ASN A 302 24.50 2.37 -18.48
C ASN A 302 25.40 1.69 -17.43
N GLU A 303 26.24 0.76 -17.87
CA GLU A 303 27.14 -0.02 -17.01
C GLU A 303 28.52 0.66 -16.92
N PHE A 304 28.99 0.86 -15.71
CA PHE A 304 30.29 1.41 -15.37
C PHE A 304 30.96 0.57 -14.27
N THR A 305 32.20 0.91 -13.94
CA THR A 305 32.83 0.54 -12.67
C THR A 305 33.05 1.81 -11.83
N MET A 306 33.38 1.65 -10.56
CA MET A 306 33.75 2.80 -9.71
C MET A 306 34.90 3.64 -10.27
N GLU A 307 35.75 3.07 -11.14
CA GLU A 307 36.86 3.76 -11.82
C GLU A 307 36.47 4.41 -13.15
N THR A 308 35.44 3.91 -13.83
CA THR A 308 35.04 4.40 -15.17
C THR A 308 33.81 5.30 -15.14
N LEU A 309 33.26 5.60 -13.95
CA LEU A 309 32.15 6.54 -13.81
C LEU A 309 32.50 7.90 -14.40
N PRO A 310 31.59 8.55 -15.16
CA PRO A 310 31.90 9.80 -15.84
C PRO A 310 32.28 10.92 -14.86
N GLU A 311 33.43 11.56 -15.10
CA GLU A 311 33.89 12.72 -14.33
C GLU A 311 33.02 13.98 -14.56
N ASN A 312 32.23 14.01 -15.63
CA ASN A 312 31.38 15.15 -15.99
C ASN A 312 30.13 15.33 -15.11
N MET A 313 29.88 14.44 -14.14
CA MET A 313 28.82 14.58 -13.13
C MET A 313 29.30 15.44 -11.96
N THR A 314 29.64 16.71 -12.21
CA THR A 314 30.40 17.51 -11.23
C THR A 314 29.60 17.98 -10.01
N PHE A 315 28.27 17.92 -10.05
CA PHE A 315 27.41 18.29 -8.90
C PHE A 315 27.59 17.40 -7.66
N MET A 316 28.08 16.17 -7.84
CA MET A 316 28.31 15.20 -6.76
C MET A 316 29.40 14.22 -7.18
N ASP A 317 30.39 14.01 -6.33
CA ASP A 317 31.34 12.90 -6.49
C ASP A 317 30.60 11.56 -6.22
N ILE A 318 30.03 10.98 -7.27
CA ILE A 318 29.24 9.73 -7.20
C ILE A 318 30.05 8.58 -6.59
N PRO A 319 31.31 8.30 -6.99
CA PRO A 319 32.14 7.30 -6.33
C PRO A 319 32.29 7.53 -4.81
N ARG A 320 32.49 8.76 -4.37
CA ARG A 320 32.55 9.10 -2.94
C ARG A 320 31.19 8.90 -2.27
N ALA A 321 30.11 9.37 -2.85
CA ALA A 321 28.75 9.20 -2.32
C ALA A 321 28.40 7.72 -2.12
N ILE A 322 28.76 6.86 -3.08
CA ILE A 322 28.62 5.39 -2.95
C ILE A 322 29.46 4.89 -1.77
N ARG A 323 30.75 5.23 -1.70
CA ARG A 323 31.62 4.80 -0.59
C ARG A 323 31.10 5.27 0.77
N SER A 324 30.64 6.51 0.88
CA SER A 324 30.05 7.07 2.10
C SER A 324 28.78 6.31 2.48
N THR A 325 27.87 6.06 1.51
CA THR A 325 26.60 5.36 1.74
C THR A 325 26.80 3.91 2.21
N PHE A 326 27.68 3.15 1.56
CA PHE A 326 27.96 1.76 1.97
C PHE A 326 28.86 1.69 3.20
N GLY A 327 29.71 2.70 3.40
CA GLY A 327 30.57 2.85 4.57
C GLY A 327 29.78 3.00 5.88
N THR A 328 28.60 3.63 5.87
CA THR A 328 27.74 3.69 7.07
C THR A 328 27.26 2.31 7.53
N MET A 329 27.31 1.30 6.65
CA MET A 329 26.98 -0.10 6.94
C MET A 329 28.23 -0.98 7.14
N ASN A 330 29.41 -0.37 7.27
CA ASN A 330 30.70 -1.06 7.34
C ASN A 330 30.98 -1.96 6.12
N ILE A 331 30.49 -1.57 4.94
CA ILE A 331 30.71 -2.28 3.68
C ILE A 331 31.76 -1.52 2.86
N ARG A 332 32.88 -2.19 2.55
CA ARG A 332 33.94 -1.63 1.71
C ARG A 332 33.67 -1.93 0.24
N ILE A 333 33.59 -0.89 -0.58
CA ILE A 333 33.38 -1.01 -2.03
C ILE A 333 34.71 -1.09 -2.77
N PRO A 334 34.99 -2.17 -3.53
CA PRO A 334 36.22 -2.29 -4.30
C PRO A 334 36.19 -1.38 -5.54
N ARG A 335 37.37 -1.04 -6.07
CA ARG A 335 37.50 -0.12 -7.22
C ARG A 335 36.91 -0.67 -8.52
N ASN A 336 36.94 -1.98 -8.71
CA ASN A 336 36.35 -2.66 -9.86
C ASN A 336 34.86 -3.00 -9.66
N GLN A 337 34.22 -2.53 -8.58
CA GLN A 337 32.79 -2.76 -8.36
C GLN A 337 31.98 -2.21 -9.53
N LYS A 338 31.10 -3.04 -10.08
CA LYS A 338 30.16 -2.63 -11.11
C LYS A 338 29.11 -1.67 -10.53
N VAL A 339 28.86 -0.61 -11.28
CA VAL A 339 27.86 0.41 -11.01
C VAL A 339 26.97 0.56 -12.23
N VAL A 340 25.67 0.53 -12.03
CA VAL A 340 24.69 0.66 -13.10
C VAL A 340 23.88 1.93 -12.88
N ILE A 341 23.89 2.83 -13.86
CA ILE A 341 22.97 3.96 -13.87
C ILE A 341 21.66 3.48 -14.48
N TRP A 342 20.58 3.59 -13.70
CA TRP A 342 19.24 3.07 -14.03
C TRP A 342 18.26 4.17 -14.37
N ASP A 343 17.30 3.88 -15.24
CA ASP A 343 16.12 4.71 -15.57
C ASP A 343 16.40 6.11 -16.14
N TYR A 344 17.67 6.52 -16.25
CA TYR A 344 18.07 7.87 -16.65
C TYR A 344 19.22 7.84 -17.66
N LYS A 345 19.11 8.70 -18.69
CA LYS A 345 20.23 9.01 -19.59
C LYS A 345 21.27 9.82 -18.81
N LEU A 346 22.56 9.72 -19.19
CA LEU A 346 23.61 10.51 -18.54
C LEU A 346 23.34 12.04 -18.59
N SER A 347 22.63 12.53 -19.61
CA SER A 347 22.23 13.93 -19.74
C SER A 347 21.26 14.41 -18.64
N TYR A 348 20.59 13.50 -17.94
CA TYR A 348 19.78 13.81 -16.76
C TYR A 348 20.64 14.49 -15.68
N PHE A 349 21.81 13.94 -15.38
CA PHE A 349 22.70 14.45 -14.34
C PHE A 349 23.22 15.86 -14.66
N ASN A 350 23.47 16.15 -15.95
CA ASN A 350 23.81 17.51 -16.39
C ASN A 350 22.65 18.51 -16.16
N SER A 351 21.41 18.04 -16.34
CA SER A 351 20.22 18.87 -16.11
C SER A 351 19.96 19.08 -14.62
N LEU A 352 20.19 18.02 -13.82
CA LEU A 352 20.13 18.08 -12.36
C LEU A 352 21.13 19.09 -11.81
N GLU A 353 22.38 19.05 -12.28
CA GLU A 353 23.40 20.02 -11.88
C GLU A 353 22.97 21.47 -12.16
N LYS A 354 22.42 21.74 -13.35
CA LYS A 354 21.92 23.07 -13.71
C LYS A 354 20.81 23.55 -12.79
N VAL A 355 19.89 22.66 -12.42
CA VAL A 355 18.83 22.98 -11.45
C VAL A 355 19.45 23.28 -10.09
N LEU A 356 20.32 22.41 -9.57
CA LEU A 356 20.93 22.56 -8.25
C LEU A 356 21.77 23.85 -8.11
N ARG A 357 22.44 24.30 -9.18
CA ARG A 357 23.18 25.57 -9.19
C ARG A 357 22.31 26.81 -8.99
N SER A 358 20.99 26.70 -9.17
CA SER A 358 20.04 27.78 -8.93
C SER A 358 19.56 27.88 -7.48
N TYR A 359 20.02 26.97 -6.61
CA TYR A 359 19.60 26.85 -5.21
C TYR A 359 20.79 26.90 -4.26
N THR A 360 20.58 27.41 -3.06
CA THR A 360 21.60 27.51 -2.01
C THR A 360 21.77 26.20 -1.24
N GLU A 361 22.83 26.08 -0.43
CA GLU A 361 22.97 24.96 0.52
C GLU A 361 21.73 24.81 1.41
N ARG A 362 21.19 25.94 1.91
CA ARG A 362 19.99 25.97 2.75
C ARG A 362 18.81 25.32 2.03
N ASP A 363 18.58 25.68 0.78
CA ASP A 363 17.46 25.18 -0.01
C ASP A 363 17.58 23.67 -0.25
N ILE A 364 18.79 23.20 -0.58
CA ILE A 364 19.07 21.77 -0.77
C ILE A 364 18.86 21.01 0.54
N ARG A 365 19.40 21.48 1.67
CA ARG A 365 19.18 20.83 2.98
C ARG A 365 17.71 20.83 3.38
N ASN A 366 16.97 21.89 3.05
CA ASN A 366 15.53 21.96 3.30
C ASN A 366 14.76 20.95 2.44
N LEU A 367 15.11 20.73 1.18
CA LEU A 367 14.55 19.64 0.36
C LEU A 367 14.65 18.30 1.09
N PHE A 368 15.83 17.97 1.62
CA PHE A 368 16.05 16.75 2.37
C PHE A 368 15.29 16.71 3.70
N GLY A 369 15.34 17.80 4.45
CA GLY A 369 14.66 17.95 5.74
C GLY A 369 13.16 17.75 5.63
N PHE A 370 12.50 18.43 4.68
CA PHE A 370 11.07 18.29 4.44
C PHE A 370 10.66 16.87 4.04
N ILE A 371 11.38 16.23 3.11
CA ILE A 371 11.07 14.85 2.68
C ILE A 371 11.23 13.88 3.84
N TYR A 372 12.32 14.00 4.61
CA TYR A 372 12.56 13.12 5.74
C TYR A 372 11.58 13.37 6.89
N ALA A 373 11.32 14.62 7.26
CA ALA A 373 10.35 14.98 8.30
C ALA A 373 9.00 14.34 8.00
N ARG A 374 8.50 14.52 6.76
CA ARG A 374 7.22 13.97 6.35
C ARG A 374 7.14 12.44 6.50
N GLN A 375 8.24 11.71 6.29
CA GLN A 375 8.27 10.26 6.47
C GLN A 375 8.25 9.81 7.94
N ARG A 376 8.51 10.72 8.90
CA ARG A 376 8.73 10.38 10.32
C ARG A 376 7.69 10.98 11.28
N VAL A 377 7.11 12.14 10.94
CA VAL A 377 6.34 12.93 11.92
C VAL A 377 4.82 12.79 11.81
N LEU A 378 4.32 12.08 10.79
CA LEU A 378 2.88 11.90 10.53
C LEU A 378 2.23 10.84 11.45
N VAL A 379 2.36 11.01 12.76
CA VAL A 379 1.90 10.04 13.77
C VAL A 379 0.91 10.61 14.78
N THR A 380 1.07 11.89 15.15
CA THR A 380 0.17 12.61 16.07
C THR A 380 -1.08 13.06 15.34
N GLN A 381 -2.15 13.27 16.11
CA GLN A 381 -3.44 13.73 15.61
C GLN A 381 -3.30 15.02 14.80
N LYS A 382 -2.55 15.98 15.33
CA LYS A 382 -2.31 17.28 14.68
C LYS A 382 -1.57 17.15 13.35
N MET A 383 -0.52 16.32 13.27
CA MET A 383 0.22 16.07 12.02
C MET A 383 -0.63 15.35 10.98
N LEU A 384 -1.47 14.41 11.40
CA LEU A 384 -2.42 13.73 10.51
C LEU A 384 -3.48 14.68 9.96
N ASP A 385 -3.95 15.65 10.76
CA ASP A 385 -4.89 16.66 10.31
C ASP A 385 -4.25 17.60 9.28
N ILE A 386 -2.98 17.99 9.48
CA ILE A 386 -2.22 18.77 8.51
C ILE A 386 -2.11 18.01 7.17
N LEU A 387 -1.79 16.71 7.19
CA LEU A 387 -1.76 15.88 5.98
C LEU A 387 -3.15 15.75 5.33
N PHE A 388 -4.19 15.62 6.14
CA PHE A 388 -5.55 15.42 5.66
C PHE A 388 -6.02 16.58 4.78
N GLU A 389 -5.64 17.83 5.09
CA GLU A 389 -5.94 18.99 4.24
C GLU A 389 -5.37 18.86 2.82
N LEU A 390 -4.16 18.30 2.66
CA LEU A 390 -3.63 18.01 1.34
C LEU A 390 -4.43 16.91 0.63
N ASN A 391 -4.79 15.84 1.35
CA ASN A 391 -5.50 14.71 0.76
C ASN A 391 -6.92 15.07 0.28
N LYS A 392 -7.59 16.04 0.92
CA LYS A 392 -8.85 16.62 0.40
C LYS A 392 -8.68 17.15 -1.02
N VAL A 393 -7.57 17.85 -1.28
CA VAL A 393 -7.29 18.45 -2.58
C VAL A 393 -6.82 17.42 -3.61
N LEU A 394 -5.93 16.50 -3.20
CA LEU A 394 -5.34 15.53 -4.14
C LEU A 394 -6.31 14.41 -4.54
N TYR A 395 -7.20 14.00 -3.64
CA TYR A 395 -7.96 12.76 -3.79
C TYR A 395 -9.47 12.92 -3.55
N ASP A 396 -9.98 14.16 -3.43
CA ASP A 396 -11.36 14.46 -2.99
C ASP A 396 -11.72 13.71 -1.69
N GLN A 397 -10.73 13.56 -0.79
CA GLN A 397 -10.93 12.76 0.42
C GLN A 397 -11.84 13.48 1.40
N ARG A 398 -13.06 12.97 1.61
CA ARG A 398 -14.07 13.63 2.47
C ARG A 398 -13.95 13.30 3.94
N LEU A 399 -13.43 12.12 4.26
CA LEU A 399 -13.29 11.63 5.63
C LEU A 399 -11.87 11.10 5.84
N ARG A 400 -11.31 11.37 7.01
CA ARG A 400 -10.03 10.77 7.40
C ARG A 400 -10.20 9.26 7.56
N ASN A 401 -9.16 8.51 7.23
CA ASN A 401 -9.13 7.09 7.50
C ASN A 401 -9.23 6.88 9.02
N SER A 402 -9.84 5.76 9.43
CA SER A 402 -9.82 5.40 10.84
C SER A 402 -8.38 5.09 11.27
N ARG A 403 -8.07 5.32 12.56
CA ARG A 403 -6.75 4.95 13.09
C ARG A 403 -6.46 3.46 12.89
N PHE A 404 -7.50 2.63 12.98
CA PHE A 404 -7.43 1.22 12.68
C PHE A 404 -6.91 0.97 11.26
N ASP A 405 -7.51 1.61 10.25
CA ASP A 405 -7.15 1.40 8.85
C ASP A 405 -5.73 1.91 8.55
N GLU A 406 -5.34 3.04 9.15
CA GLU A 406 -3.98 3.58 9.06
C GLU A 406 -2.96 2.59 9.63
N CYS A 407 -3.12 2.19 10.89
CA CYS A 407 -2.21 1.26 11.55
C CYS A 407 -2.15 -0.10 10.85
N TYR A 408 -3.30 -0.58 10.38
CA TYR A 408 -3.39 -1.84 9.66
C TYR A 408 -2.62 -1.79 8.34
N ARG A 409 -2.80 -0.73 7.55
CA ARG A 409 -2.08 -0.53 6.29
C ARG A 409 -0.57 -0.41 6.50
N GLU A 410 -0.12 0.34 7.51
CA GLU A 410 1.31 0.46 7.81
C GLU A 410 1.90 -0.89 8.27
N THR A 411 1.16 -1.66 9.09
CA THR A 411 1.60 -2.98 9.52
C THR A 411 1.73 -3.94 8.33
N LEU A 412 0.76 -3.91 7.41
CA LEU A 412 0.85 -4.67 6.17
C LEU A 412 2.04 -4.25 5.31
N TYR A 413 2.34 -2.95 5.23
CA TYR A 413 3.47 -2.44 4.46
C TYR A 413 4.82 -2.92 5.01
N TYR A 414 5.06 -2.76 6.31
CA TYR A 414 6.34 -3.14 6.92
C TYR A 414 6.53 -4.64 7.11
N PHE A 415 5.45 -5.40 7.28
CA PHE A 415 5.50 -6.84 7.57
C PHE A 415 4.88 -7.70 6.46
N GLN A 416 4.77 -7.19 5.23
CA GLN A 416 4.08 -7.86 4.12
C GLN A 416 4.52 -9.31 3.94
N ILE A 417 5.84 -9.56 3.86
CA ILE A 417 6.39 -10.90 3.63
C ILE A 417 6.00 -11.85 4.76
N ILE A 418 6.04 -11.35 5.99
CA ILE A 418 5.75 -12.14 7.19
C ILE A 418 4.27 -12.50 7.25
N LEU A 419 3.40 -11.51 7.03
CA LEU A 419 1.95 -11.70 7.03
C LEU A 419 1.48 -12.54 5.84
N SER A 420 2.18 -12.47 4.71
CA SER A 420 1.92 -13.32 3.55
C SER A 420 2.21 -14.79 3.85
N ASN A 421 3.22 -15.11 4.68
CA ASN A 421 3.50 -16.48 5.10
C ASN A 421 2.34 -17.03 5.97
N GLU A 422 1.87 -16.24 6.94
CA GLU A 422 0.71 -16.61 7.74
C GLU A 422 -0.55 -16.75 6.87
N PHE A 423 -0.76 -15.86 5.89
CA PHE A 423 -1.85 -15.98 4.92
C PHE A 423 -1.78 -17.29 4.11
N ILE A 424 -0.61 -17.63 3.56
CA ILE A 424 -0.41 -18.87 2.78
C ILE A 424 -0.69 -20.11 3.63
N ARG A 425 -0.29 -20.13 4.90
CA ARG A 425 -0.54 -21.27 5.81
C ARG A 425 -2.02 -21.56 6.04
N HIS A 426 -2.87 -20.54 5.99
CA HIS A 426 -4.30 -20.68 6.30
C HIS A 426 -5.16 -20.93 5.06
N LEU A 427 -4.68 -20.58 3.86
CA LEU A 427 -5.49 -20.65 2.64
C LEU A 427 -4.93 -21.51 1.53
N TYR A 428 -3.61 -21.67 1.44
CA TYR A 428 -3.02 -22.27 0.26
C TYR A 428 -2.71 -23.75 0.50
N SER A 429 -3.49 -24.62 -0.14
CA SER A 429 -3.25 -26.05 -0.09
C SER A 429 -2.06 -26.46 -0.96
N VAL A 430 -1.44 -27.59 -0.62
CA VAL A 430 -0.40 -28.21 -1.47
C VAL A 430 -0.97 -28.56 -2.85
N HIS A 431 -2.27 -28.88 -2.92
CA HIS A 431 -2.97 -29.26 -4.13
C HIS A 431 -3.11 -28.10 -5.13
N GLU A 432 -3.58 -26.94 -4.70
CA GLU A 432 -3.70 -25.73 -5.56
C GLU A 432 -2.34 -25.30 -6.12
N ARG A 433 -1.27 -25.46 -5.32
CA ARG A 433 0.10 -25.21 -5.78
C ARG A 433 0.51 -26.14 -6.92
N GLN A 434 0.13 -27.42 -6.86
CA GLN A 434 0.46 -28.41 -7.88
C GLN A 434 -0.35 -28.18 -9.16
N GLU A 435 -1.64 -27.90 -9.04
CA GLU A 435 -2.50 -27.59 -10.18
C GLU A 435 -2.03 -26.32 -10.91
N THR A 436 -1.70 -25.27 -10.16
CA THR A 436 -1.13 -24.04 -10.74
C THR A 436 0.16 -24.32 -11.51
N LYS A 437 1.05 -25.16 -10.96
CA LYS A 437 2.29 -25.58 -11.65
C LYS A 437 2.02 -26.36 -12.93
N GLN A 438 0.96 -27.16 -12.97
CA GLN A 438 0.57 -27.88 -14.19
C GLN A 438 0.07 -26.90 -15.26
N LYS A 439 -0.78 -25.92 -14.87
CA LYS A 439 -1.33 -24.89 -15.77
C LYS A 439 -0.27 -23.95 -16.35
N VAL A 440 0.75 -23.59 -15.56
CA VAL A 440 1.87 -22.74 -16.01
C VAL A 440 2.84 -23.51 -16.92
N GLY A 441 2.76 -24.85 -16.95
CA GLY A 441 3.70 -25.71 -17.64
C GLY A 441 5.00 -25.88 -16.85
N LYS A 442 5.56 -27.09 -16.88
CA LYS A 442 6.96 -27.30 -16.52
C LYS A 442 7.80 -26.79 -17.69
N ASN A 443 8.36 -25.58 -17.57
CA ASN A 443 9.59 -25.27 -18.32
C ASN A 443 10.76 -25.99 -17.67
#